data_AF-A0A4R8FWA5-F1
#
_entry.id   AF-A0A4R8FWA5-F1
#
_cell.length_a   1.000
_cell.length_b   1.000
_cell.length_c   1.000
_cell.angle_alpha   90.00
_cell.angle_beta   90.00
_cell.angle_gamma   90.00
#
_symmetry.space_group_name_H-M   'P 1'
#
loop_
_entity.id
_entity.type
_entity.pdbx_description
1 polymer ?
#
loop_
_entity_poly.entity_id
_entity_poly.type
_entity_poly.pdbx_seq_one_letter_code
_entity_poly.pdbx_strand_id
1 'polypeptide(L)' 'MAITRDFAPRLMPAPQAAHYLGVSESTLRKLGIQTLPLRGKRLYDRFDLDAFADNLERGEESDREEGACDRAFGVAS' A
#
# COMPACT_ATOMS: atom_id res chain seq x y z
N MET A 1 30.49 -3.42 -14.37
CA MET A 1 29.21 -2.74 -14.04
C MET A 1 28.15 -3.83 -13.95
N ALA A 2 27.69 -4.14 -12.74
CA ALA A 2 26.69 -5.20 -12.56
C ALA A 2 25.37 -4.71 -13.17
N ILE A 3 24.83 -5.45 -14.13
CA ILE A 3 23.48 -5.19 -14.64
C ILE A 3 22.53 -5.72 -13.57
N THR A 4 22.09 -4.86 -12.67
CA THR A 4 20.96 -5.17 -11.78
C THR A 4 19.71 -5.22 -12.64
N ARG A 5 19.15 -6.42 -12.73
CA ARG A 5 17.86 -6.64 -13.39
C ARG A 5 16.79 -6.50 -12.32
N ASP A 6 16.44 -5.25 -12.02
CA ASP A 6 15.40 -4.89 -11.06
C ASP A 6 14.02 -5.20 -11.65
N PHE A 7 13.60 -6.46 -11.55
CA PHE A 7 12.25 -6.87 -11.90
C PHE A 7 11.40 -6.97 -10.65
N ALA A 8 10.20 -6.40 -10.72
CA ALA A 8 9.19 -6.62 -9.68
C ALA A 8 8.90 -8.13 -9.62
N PRO A 9 9.17 -8.80 -8.48
CA PRO A 9 8.87 -10.21 -8.33
C PRO A 9 7.35 -10.38 -8.42
N ARG A 10 6.91 -11.53 -8.94
CA ARG A 10 5.48 -11.81 -9.04
C ARG A 10 4.80 -11.82 -7.68
N LEU A 11 5.47 -12.40 -6.68
CA LEU A 11 5.03 -12.42 -5.29
C LEU A 11 5.90 -11.48 -4.47
N MET A 12 5.28 -10.49 -3.85
CA MET A 12 5.95 -9.44 -3.07
C MET A 12 5.65 -9.58 -1.58
N PRO A 13 6.65 -9.48 -0.68
CA PRO A 13 6.39 -9.29 0.75
C PRO A 13 5.82 -7.89 1.00
N ALA A 14 5.20 -7.70 2.17
CA ALA A 14 4.52 -6.44 2.51
C ALA A 14 5.35 -5.15 2.27
N PRO A 15 6.65 -5.06 2.63
CA PRO A 15 7.42 -3.84 2.38
C PRO A 15 7.58 -3.53 0.88
N GLN A 16 7.78 -4.56 0.07
CA GLN A 16 7.96 -4.40 -1.38
C GLN A 16 6.64 -4.10 -2.08
N ALA A 17 5.55 -4.75 -1.67
CA ALA A 17 4.21 -4.47 -2.19
C ALA A 17 3.74 -3.04 -1.86
N ALA A 18 4.07 -2.57 -0.65
CA ALA A 18 3.79 -1.20 -0.23
C ALA A 18 4.57 -0.19 -1.09
N HIS A 19 5.86 -0.45 -1.31
CA HIS A 19 6.68 0.35 -2.22
C HIS A 19 6.17 0.31 -3.67
N TYR A 20 5.68 -0.85 -4.13
CA TYR A 20 5.12 -1.00 -5.48
C TYR A 20 3.88 -0.12 -5.70
N LEU A 21 2.98 -0.06 -4.71
CA LEU A 21 1.79 0.80 -4.76
C LEU A 21 2.04 2.26 -4.35
N GLY A 22 3.24 2.59 -3.83
CA GLY A 22 3.56 3.93 -3.34
C GLY A 22 2.89 4.32 -2.02
N VAL A 23 2.54 3.33 -1.18
CA VAL A 23 1.87 3.54 0.12
C VAL A 23 2.70 3.01 1.29
N SER A 24 2.30 3.34 2.52
CA SER A 24 2.92 2.74 3.71
C SER A 24 2.46 1.29 3.92
N GLU A 25 3.26 0.47 4.62
CA GLU A 25 2.86 -0.91 4.96
C GLU A 25 1.59 -0.98 5.81
N SER A 26 1.35 0.02 6.68
CA SER A 26 0.15 0.08 7.50
C SER A 26 -1.08 0.41 6.65
N THR A 27 -0.93 1.28 5.65
CA THR A 27 -1.96 1.55 4.64
C THR A 27 -2.26 0.28 3.84
N LEU A 28 -1.23 -0.38 3.29
CA LEU A 28 -1.38 -1.61 2.50
C LEU A 28 -2.21 -2.67 3.23
N ARG A 29 -1.98 -2.86 4.54
CA ARG A 29 -2.72 -3.84 5.36
C ARG A 29 -4.20 -3.50 5.52
N LYS A 30 -4.58 -2.22 5.38
CA LYS A 30 -5.98 -1.74 5.47
C LYS A 30 -6.72 -1.84 4.14
N LEU A 31 -6.02 -1.93 3.01
CA LEU A 31 -6.62 -1.97 1.67
C LEU A 31 -7.42 -3.26 1.39
N GLY A 32 -7.27 -4.30 2.20
CA GLY A 32 -8.02 -5.55 2.05
C GLY A 32 -7.66 -6.38 0.82
N ILE A 33 -6.51 -6.10 0.18
CA ILE A 33 -6.00 -6.84 -0.98
C ILE A 33 -5.76 -8.31 -0.58
N GLN A 34 -6.08 -9.25 -1.47
CA GLN A 34 -5.86 -10.67 -1.22
C GLN A 34 -4.38 -10.96 -0.93
N THR A 35 -4.14 -11.80 0.08
CA THR A 35 -2.80 -12.21 0.49
C THR A 35 -2.65 -13.72 0.42
N LEU A 36 -1.53 -14.18 -0.14
CA LEU A 36 -1.15 -15.58 -0.17
C LEU A 36 -0.28 -15.90 1.06
N PRO A 37 -0.73 -16.79 1.96
CA PRO A 37 0.07 -17.20 3.11
C PRO A 37 1.18 -18.16 2.68
N LEU A 38 2.43 -17.83 2.99
CA LEU A 38 3.59 -18.71 2.79
C LEU A 38 4.46 -18.74 4.04
N ARG A 39 4.50 -19.89 4.74
CA ARG A 39 5.35 -20.12 5.93
C ARG A 39 5.26 -18.99 6.98
N GLY A 40 4.05 -18.49 7.25
CA GLY A 40 3.82 -17.42 8.24
C GLY A 40 4.04 -15.99 7.71
N LYS A 41 4.41 -15.83 6.44
CA LYS A 41 4.46 -14.52 5.76
C LYS A 41 3.25 -14.35 4.86
N ARG A 42 2.82 -13.10 4.68
CA ARG A 42 1.79 -12.71 3.71
C ARG A 42 2.50 -12.18 2.47
N LEU A 43 2.22 -12.80 1.34
CA LEU A 43 2.69 -12.36 0.03
C LEU A 43 1.54 -11.76 -0.75
N TYR A 44 1.85 -10.77 -1.58
CA TYR A 44 0.93 -10.10 -2.48
C TYR A 44 1.31 -10.47 -3.91
N ASP A 45 0.36 -10.93 -4.72
CA ASP A 45 0.61 -11.12 -6.15
C ASP A 45 0.54 -9.76 -6.85
N ARG A 46 1.47 -9.53 -7.79
CA ARG A 46 1.52 -8.31 -8.57
C ARG A 46 0.20 -8.02 -9.28
N PHE A 47 -0.49 -9.04 -9.81
CA PHE A 47 -1.75 -8.84 -10.52
C PHE A 47 -2.88 -8.39 -9.60
N ASP A 48 -2.89 -8.81 -8.35
CA ASP A 48 -3.87 -8.31 -7.38
C ASP A 48 -3.61 -6.84 -7.03
N LEU A 49 -2.33 -6.45 -6.95
CA LEU A 49 -1.92 -5.06 -6.75
C LEU A 49 -2.26 -4.19 -7.97
N ASP A 50 -1.99 -4.69 -9.18
CA ASP A 50 -2.32 -4.01 -10.44
C ASP A 50 -3.84 -3.85 -10.58
N ALA A 51 -4.62 -4.92 -10.34
CA ALA A 51 -6.07 -4.87 -10.37
C ALA A 51 -6.62 -3.89 -9.31
N PHE A 52 -6.03 -3.84 -8.11
CA PHE A 52 -6.41 -2.82 -7.13
C PHE A 52 -6.16 -1.41 -7.67
N ALA A 53 -4.98 -1.16 -8.26
CA ALA A 53 -4.62 0.14 -8.82
C ALA A 53 -5.49 0.56 -10.01
N ASP A 54 -5.85 -0.39 -10.89
CA ASP A 54 -6.70 -0.16 -12.04
C ASP A 54 -8.15 0.18 -11.65
N ASN A 55 -8.61 -0.37 -10.52
CA ASN A 55 -9.94 -0.09 -9.97
C ASN A 55 -9.99 1.20 -9.13
N LEU A 56 -8.86 1.86 -8.87
CA LEU A 56 -8.88 3.16 -8.20
C LEU A 56 -9.53 4.17 -9.13
N GLU A 57 -10.67 4.69 -8.71
CA GLU A 57 -11.29 5.84 -9.37
C GLU A 57 -10.30 7.01 -9.35
N ARG A 58 -10.10 7.62 -10.51
CA ARG A 58 -9.31 8.85 -10.62
C ARG A 58 -10.13 10.00 -10.04
N GLY A 59 -10.10 10.11 -8.72
CA GLY A 59 -10.80 11.15 -7.96
C GLY A 59 -9.90 12.33 -7.63
N GLU A 60 -10.53 13.48 -7.39
CA GLU A 60 -9.90 14.60 -6.68
C GLU A 60 -9.82 14.21 -5.19
N GLU A 61 -8.64 14.42 -4.57
CA GLU A 61 -8.36 14.03 -3.19
C GLU A 61 -9.45 14.58 -2.26
N SER A 62 -10.33 13.70 -1.77
CA SER A 62 -11.35 14.09 -0.80
C SER A 62 -10.74 14.07 0.58
N ASP A 63 -10.58 15.28 1.13
CA ASP A 63 -10.30 15.66 2.52
C ASP A 63 -9.51 14.64 3.32
N ARG A 64 -8.19 14.78 3.22
CA ARG A 64 -7.30 14.43 4.32
C ARG A 64 -7.77 15.25 5.51
N GLU A 65 -8.21 14.60 6.61
CA GLU A 65 -8.65 15.28 7.83
C GLU A 65 -7.50 16.10 8.44
N GLU A 66 -7.30 17.31 7.91
CA GLU A 66 -6.53 18.36 8.56
C GLU A 66 -7.22 18.63 9.91
N GLY A 67 -6.48 18.44 10.99
CA GLY A 67 -6.99 18.55 12.36
C GLY A 67 -7.20 17.23 13.10
N ALA A 68 -6.83 16.07 12.54
CA ALA A 68 -6.75 14.82 13.33
C ALA A 68 -5.78 14.96 14.52
N CYS A 69 -4.64 15.62 14.31
CA CYS A 69 -3.71 15.95 15.39
C CYS A 69 -4.28 17.01 16.33
N ASP A 70 -4.89 18.08 15.82
CA ASP A 70 -5.45 19.14 16.67
C ASP A 70 -6.59 18.63 17.56
N ARG A 71 -7.42 17.68 17.07
CA ARG A 71 -8.43 16.98 17.86
C ARG A 71 -7.82 16.02 18.89
N ALA A 72 -6.73 15.32 18.53
CA ALA A 72 -6.05 14.42 19.46
C ALA A 72 -5.35 15.18 20.61
N PHE A 73 -4.90 16.41 20.36
CA PHE A 73 -4.20 17.24 21.34
C PHE A 73 -5.05 18.39 21.92
N GLY A 74 -6.34 18.48 21.56
CA GLY A 74 -7.30 19.45 22.11
C GLY A 74 -6.98 20.92 21.81
N VAL A 75 -6.30 21.19 20.68
CA VAL A 75 -5.80 22.53 20.33
C VAL A 75 -6.85 23.35 19.56
N ALA A 76 -7.80 22.69 18.90
CA ALA A 76 -8.93 23.36 18.25
C ALA A 76 -10.20 23.22 19.10
N SER A 77 -10.80 24.36 19.46
CA SER A 77 -12.08 24.48 20.19
C SER A 77 -13.28 24.37 19.26
#